data_AF-A0A916QD02-F1
#
_entry.id   AF-A0A916QD02-F1
#
_cell.length_a   1.000
_cell.length_b   1.000
_cell.length_c   1.000
_cell.angle_alpha   90.00
_cell.angle_beta   90.00
_cell.angle_gamma   90.00
#
_symmetry.space_group_name_H-M   'P 1'
#
loop_
_entity.id
_entity.type
_entity.pdbx_description
1 polymer ?
#
loop_
_entity_poly.entity_id
_entity_poly.type
_entity_poly.pdbx_seq_one_letter_code
_entity_poly.pdbx_strand_id
1 'polypeptide(L)' 'MREEGYPAEKLVPSTVLSLLANPVYLGQRVWNRKNDRGGKNPPDEWVVAPDAHPAIIDEETWLAAQAQLSTRKVKR' A
#
# COMPACT_ATOMS: atom_id res chain seq x y z
N MET A 1 -0.87 -17.19 7.96
CA MET A 1 -1.14 -17.42 6.52
C MET A 1 -0.38 -18.65 6.04
N ARG A 2 -0.65 -19.82 6.63
CA ARG A 2 -0.18 -21.10 6.08
C ARG A 2 -1.45 -21.89 5.83
N GLU A 3 -2.05 -21.64 4.68
CA GLU A 3 -3.17 -22.40 4.18
C GLU A 3 -2.74 -22.97 2.83
N GLU A 4 -3.16 -24.20 2.56
CA GLU A 4 -2.69 -25.01 1.46
C GLU A 4 -3.07 -24.35 0.12
N GLY A 5 -2.05 -24.02 -0.69
CA GLY A 5 -2.24 -23.36 -1.99
C GLY A 5 -1.81 -21.89 -2.08
N TYR A 6 -1.49 -21.22 -0.97
CA TYR A 6 -0.89 -19.88 -1.01
C TYR A 6 0.62 -19.95 -0.78
N PRO A 7 1.48 -19.45 -1.69
CA PRO A 7 2.94 -19.43 -1.52
C PRO A 7 3.37 -18.34 -0.52
N ALA A 8 2.76 -18.33 0.67
CA ALA A 8 3.11 -17.44 1.78
C ALA A 8 4.58 -17.60 2.20
N GLU A 9 5.20 -18.75 1.89
CA GLU A 9 6.62 -19.02 2.15
C GLU A 9 7.57 -17.99 1.51
N LYS A 10 7.12 -17.25 0.48
CA LYS A 10 7.96 -16.27 -0.24
C LYS A 10 7.64 -14.81 0.06
N LEU A 11 6.61 -14.51 0.87
CA LEU A 11 6.28 -13.12 1.21
C LEU A 11 7.00 -12.69 2.47
N VAL A 12 8.04 -11.87 2.30
CA VAL A 12 8.69 -11.20 3.43
C VAL A 12 7.73 -10.17 4.06
N PRO A 13 7.79 -9.94 5.39
CA PRO A 13 6.89 -9.00 6.07
C PRO A 13 6.90 -7.59 5.47
N SER A 14 8.04 -7.12 4.96
CA SER A 14 8.17 -5.82 4.28
C SER A 14 7.33 -5.72 3.01
N THR A 15 7.18 -6.83 2.27
CA THR A 15 6.32 -6.89 1.08
C THR A 15 4.86 -6.74 1.48
N VAL A 16 4.41 -7.48 2.50
CA VAL A 16 3.04 -7.39 3.02
C VAL A 16 2.71 -5.96 3.47
N LEU A 17 3.64 -5.32 4.18
CA LEU A 17 3.46 -3.93 4.63
C LEU A 17 3.39 -2.94 3.47
N SER A 18 4.17 -3.18 2.40
CA SER A 18 4.15 -2.34 1.21
C SER A 18 2.85 -2.49 0.43
N LEU A 19 2.28 -3.70 0.41
CA LEU A 19 0.96 -3.96 -0.18
C LEU A 19 -0.13 -3.23 0.62
N LEU A 20 -0.17 -3.40 1.95
CA LEU A 20 -1.17 -2.74 2.80
C LEU A 20 -1.13 -1.21 2.75
N ALA A 21 -0.04 -0.61 2.27
CA ALA A 21 0.10 0.83 2.11
C ALA A 21 -0.09 1.34 0.66
N ASN A 22 -0.34 0.44 -0.31
CA ASN A 22 -0.58 0.81 -1.70
C ASN A 22 -2.04 1.26 -1.98
N PRO A 23 -2.31 2.54 -2.33
CA PRO A 23 -3.67 3.05 -2.56
C PRO A 23 -4.37 2.46 -3.80
N VAL A 24 -3.68 1.64 -4.60
CA VAL A 24 -4.28 0.84 -5.67
C VAL A 24 -5.49 0.04 -5.19
N TYR A 25 -5.51 -0.41 -3.93
CA TYR A 25 -6.66 -1.15 -3.41
C TYR A 25 -7.95 -0.31 -3.32
N LEU A 26 -7.83 1.02 -3.30
CA LEU A 26 -8.94 1.98 -3.37
C LEU A 26 -9.32 2.38 -4.81
N GLY A 27 -8.76 1.73 -5.83
CA GLY A 27 -8.95 2.13 -7.23
C GLY A 27 -8.10 3.34 -7.65
N GLN A 28 -7.19 3.79 -6.80
CA GLN A 28 -6.36 4.97 -7.06
C GLN A 28 -5.07 4.58 -7.78
N ARG A 29 -4.64 5.40 -8.73
CA ARG A 29 -3.34 5.24 -9.39
C ARG A 29 -2.39 6.38 -9.03
N VAL A 30 -1.21 6.02 -8.54
CA VAL A 30 -0.20 7.00 -8.09
C VAL A 30 1.04 6.95 -8.97
N TRP A 31 1.35 8.07 -9.60
CA TRP A 31 2.57 8.30 -10.39
C TRP A 31 3.57 9.19 -9.65
N ASN A 32 4.72 9.42 -10.29
CA ASN A 32 5.77 10.32 -9.82
C ASN A 32 6.38 9.93 -8.46
N ARG A 33 6.46 8.63 -8.14
CA ARG A 33 7.06 8.17 -6.86
C ARG A 33 8.60 8.21 -6.84
N LYS A 34 9.23 8.24 -8.01
CA LYS A 34 10.68 8.24 -8.18
C LYS A 34 11.08 9.29 -9.23
N ASN A 35 12.21 9.94 -9.00
CA ASN A 35 12.83 10.81 -10.01
C ASN A 35 13.80 10.04 -10.92
N ASP A 36 14.22 10.70 -12.00
CA ASP A 36 15.17 10.18 -12.99
C ASP A 36 16.56 9.88 -12.41
N ARG A 37 16.88 10.41 -11.23
CA ARG A 37 18.14 10.15 -10.51
C ARG A 37 18.01 8.96 -9.53
N GLY A 38 16.89 8.25 -9.54
CA GLY A 38 16.64 7.08 -8.69
C GLY A 38 16.24 7.41 -7.24
N GLY A 39 16.09 8.69 -6.90
CA GLY A 39 15.56 9.14 -5.61
C GLY A 39 14.05 9.01 -5.52
N LYS A 40 13.51 9.03 -4.29
CA LYS A 40 12.06 9.08 -4.04
C LYS A 40 11.61 10.53 -4.05
N ASN A 41 10.50 10.82 -4.74
CA ASN A 41 9.89 12.14 -4.71
C ASN A 41 9.03 12.29 -3.44
N PRO A 42 8.91 13.51 -2.90
CA PRO A 42 8.04 13.77 -1.78
C PRO A 42 6.58 13.40 -2.11
N PRO A 43 5.79 12.92 -1.13
CA PRO A 43 4.39 12.55 -1.35
C PRO A 43 3.53 13.68 -1.94
N ASP A 44 3.87 14.94 -1.63
CA ASP A 44 3.16 16.13 -2.11
C ASP A 44 3.33 16.36 -3.62
N GLU A 45 4.38 15.79 -4.23
CA GLU A 45 4.59 15.81 -5.68
C GLU A 45 3.95 14.60 -6.38
N TRP A 46 3.34 13.68 -5.64
CA TRP A 46 2.74 12.49 -6.24
C TRP A 46 1.42 12.85 -6.92
N VAL A 47 1.29 12.41 -8.16
CA VAL A 47 0.02 12.56 -8.90
C VAL A 47 -0.84 11.36 -8.59
N VAL A 48 -1.95 11.58 -7.88
CA VAL A 48 -2.95 10.57 -7.53
C VAL A 48 -4.17 10.74 -8.43
N ALA A 49 -4.41 9.80 -9.35
CA ALA A 49 -5.67 9.72 -10.06
C ALA A 49 -6.66 8.85 -9.27
N PRO A 50 -7.81 9.41 -8.83
CA PRO A 50 -8.92 8.61 -8.32
C PRO A 50 -9.58 7.81 -9.46
N ASP A 51 -10.32 6.75 -9.10
CA ASP A 51 -11.17 5.96 -10.01
C ASP A 51 -10.48 5.44 -11.28
N ALA A 52 -9.17 5.12 -11.18
CA ALA A 52 -8.40 4.58 -12.29
C ALA A 52 -8.81 3.13 -12.63
N HIS A 53 -9.40 2.42 -11.68
CA HIS A 53 -9.98 1.09 -11.83
C HIS A 53 -10.93 0.79 -10.66
N PRO A 54 -11.77 -0.27 -10.74
CA PRO A 54 -12.61 -0.68 -9.62
C PRO A 54 -11.78 -0.93 -8.36
N ALA A 55 -12.23 -0.37 -7.24
CA ALA A 55 -11.63 -0.61 -5.94
C ALA A 55 -11.78 -2.08 -5.54
N ILE A 56 -10.72 -2.64 -4.95
CA ILE A 56 -10.73 -4.02 -4.44
C ILE A 56 -11.33 -4.04 -3.03
N ILE A 57 -11.12 -2.97 -2.27
CA ILE A 57 -11.64 -2.75 -0.91
C ILE A 57 -12.23 -1.35 -0.82
N ASP A 58 -13.12 -1.15 0.14
CA ASP A 58 -13.67 0.17 0.47
C ASP A 58 -12.70 1.01 1.33
N GLU A 59 -13.01 2.30 1.44
CA GLU A 59 -12.21 3.27 2.20
C GLU A 59 -12.20 2.98 3.71
N GLU A 60 -13.30 2.51 4.28
CA GLU A 60 -13.38 2.20 5.72
C GLU A 60 -12.42 1.05 6.07
N THR A 61 -12.43 -0.03 5.28
CA THR A 61 -11.50 -1.16 5.43
C THR A 61 -10.05 -0.71 5.31
N TRP A 62 -9.76 0.16 4.35
CA TRP A 62 -8.43 0.73 4.18
C TRP A 62 -7.98 1.55 5.39
N LEU A 63 -8.82 2.47 5.86
CA LEU A 63 -8.52 3.33 7.01
C LEU A 63 -8.30 2.50 8.28
N ALA A 64 -9.11 1.45 8.51
CA ALA A 64 -8.92 0.52 9.61
C ALA A 64 -7.55 -0.19 9.54
N ALA A 65 -7.14 -0.64 8.36
CA ALA A 65 -5.82 -1.25 8.16
C ALA A 65 -4.67 -0.25 8.44
N GLN A 66 -4.80 0.99 7.96
CA GLN A 66 -3.81 2.05 8.17
C GLN A 66 -3.68 2.43 9.66
N ALA A 67 -4.78 2.43 10.42
CA ALA A 67 -4.79 2.66 11.86
C ALA A 67 -4.07 1.55 12.64
N GLN A 68 -4.21 0.29 12.21
CA GLN A 68 -3.46 -0.83 12.78
C GLN A 68 -1.96 -0.71 12.49
N LEU A 69 -1.59 -0.29 11.26
CA LEU A 69 -0.20 -0.07 10.88
C LEU A 69 0.44 1.09 11.65
N SER A 70 -0.28 2.18 11.89
CA SER A 70 0.22 3.32 12.66
C SER A 70 0.45 2.95 14.12
N THR A 71 -0.48 2.24 14.74
CA THR A 71 -0.35 1.72 16.12
C THR A 71 0.91 0.85 16.28
N ARG A 72 1.21 0.03 15.28
CA ARG A 72 2.42 -0.81 15.27
C ARG A 72 3.71 0.00 15.15
N LYS A 73 3.71 1.13 14.43
CA LYS A 73 4.87 2.03 14.34
C LYS A 73 5.14 2.76 15.67
N VAL A 74 4.09 3.14 16.39
CA VAL A 74 4.21 3.85 17.68
C VAL A 74 4.77 2.95 18.78
N LYS A 75 4.50 1.64 18.72
CA LYS A 75 5.02 0.64 19.67
C LYS A 75 6.46 0.15 19.39
N ARG A 76 7.16 0.75 18.41
CA ARG A 76 8.48 0.28 17.98
C ARG A 76 9.61 1.11 18.57
#